data_AF-A0A6B3HS20-F1
#
_entry.id   AF-A0A6B3HS20-F1
#
_cell.length_a   1.000
_cell.length_b   1.000
_cell.length_c   1.000
_cell.angle_alpha   90.00
_cell.angle_beta   90.00
_cell.angle_gamma   90.00
#
_symmetry.space_group_name_H-M   'P 1'
#
loop_
_entity.id
_entity.type
_entity.pdbx_description
1 polymer ?
#
loop_
_entity_poly.entity_id
_entity_poly.type
_entity_poly.pdbx_seq_one_letter_code
_entity_poly.pdbx_strand_id
1 'polypeptide(L)'
;KFAYGKTWAECDAKRRDLLAKVDQGVPVPTRSAKLSEWLPYWLENIIKPRRKRTTYAKYETHIRLYLAPMLGSKRLESLSVADVR
;
A
#
# COMPACT_ATOMS: atom_id res chain seq x y z
N LYS A 1 -10.45 -9.32 -10.77
CA LYS A 1 -9.12 -9.85 -11.19
C LYS A 1 -9.31 -11.28 -11.68
N PHE A 2 -8.69 -11.67 -12.78
CA PHE A 2 -8.76 -13.03 -13.31
C PHE A 2 -7.45 -13.76 -13.00
N ALA A 3 -7.55 -14.97 -12.43
CA ALA A 3 -6.41 -15.86 -12.24
C ALA A 3 -6.37 -16.82 -13.42
N TYR A 4 -5.27 -16.82 -14.16
CA TYR A 4 -5.05 -17.74 -15.28
C TYR A 4 -4.20 -18.93 -14.81
N GLY A 5 -4.62 -20.12 -15.21
CA GLY A 5 -4.03 -21.41 -14.90
C GLY A 5 -4.41 -22.39 -16.01
N LYS A 6 -3.55 -23.38 -16.25
CA LYS A 6 -3.75 -24.32 -17.35
C LYS A 6 -4.86 -25.33 -17.04
N THR A 7 -5.24 -25.43 -15.76
CA THR A 7 -6.32 -26.28 -15.24
C THR A 7 -7.16 -25.54 -14.21
N TRP A 8 -8.42 -25.97 -14.04
CA TRP A 8 -9.36 -25.40 -13.07
C TRP A 8 -8.82 -25.44 -11.64
N ALA A 9 -8.13 -26.53 -11.26
CA ALA A 9 -7.54 -26.72 -9.94
C ALA A 9 -6.44 -25.69 -9.61
N GLU A 10 -5.60 -25.32 -10.57
CA GLU A 10 -4.59 -24.26 -10.38
C GLU A 10 -5.23 -22.89 -10.16
N CYS A 11 -6.28 -22.57 -10.92
CA CYS A 11 -6.99 -21.30 -10.76
C CYS A 11 -7.65 -21.20 -9.38
N ASP A 12 -8.18 -22.31 -8.87
CA ASP A 12 -8.85 -22.37 -7.58
C ASP A 12 -7.86 -22.34 -6.40
N ALA A 13 -6.70 -22.98 -6.55
CA ALA A 13 -5.60 -22.85 -5.59
C ALA A 13 -5.06 -21.41 -5.52
N LYS A 14 -4.83 -20.78 -6.69
CA LYS A 14 -4.42 -19.35 -6.77
C LYS A 14 -5.50 -18.42 -6.21
N ARG A 15 -6.78 -18.75 -6.39
CA ARG A 15 -7.90 -17.99 -5.79
C ARG A 15 -7.89 -18.10 -4.27
N ARG A 16 -7.71 -19.30 -3.71
CA ARG A 16 -7.63 -19.50 -2.25
C ARG A 16 -6.40 -18.83 -1.64
N ASP A 17 -5.25 -18.89 -2.30
CA ASP A 17 -4.03 -18.20 -1.86
C ASP A 17 -4.21 -16.67 -1.84
N LEU A 18 -4.88 -16.11 -2.86
CA LEU A 18 -5.22 -14.69 -2.87
C LEU A 18 -6.22 -14.31 -1.75
N LEU A 19 -7.20 -15.16 -1.46
CA LEU A 19 -8.15 -14.95 -0.36
C LEU A 19 -7.47 -15.07 1.02
N ALA A 20 -6.59 -16.05 1.21
CA ALA A 20 -5.82 -16.21 2.44
C ALA A 20 -4.89 -15.01 2.72
N LYS A 21 -4.34 -14.40 1.66
CA LYS A 21 -3.54 -13.17 1.75
C LYS A 21 -4.38 -11.94 2.13
N VAL A 22 -5.68 -11.93 1.79
CA VAL A 22 -6.64 -10.89 2.21
C VAL A 22 -6.96 -11.04 3.70
N ASP A 23 -7.18 -12.27 4.17
CA ASP A 23 -7.47 -12.54 5.59
C ASP A 23 -6.29 -12.27 6.53
N GLN A 24 -5.05 -12.29 6.03
CA GLN A 24 -3.84 -11.93 6.79
C GLN A 24 -3.61 -10.41 6.94
N GLY A 25 -4.59 -9.58 6.61
CA GLY A 25 -4.52 -8.13 6.85
C GLY A 25 -3.63 -7.36 5.88
N VAL A 26 -3.18 -7.97 4.79
CA VAL A 26 -2.57 -7.26 3.66
C VAL A 26 -3.70 -6.84 2.73
N PRO A 27 -4.05 -5.54 2.64
CA PRO A 27 -5.09 -5.09 1.73
C PRO A 27 -4.62 -5.39 0.31
N VAL A 28 -5.17 -6.42 -0.32
CA VAL A 28 -4.95 -6.66 -1.75
C VAL A 28 -5.68 -5.53 -2.48
N PRO A 29 -4.98 -4.55 -3.08
CA PRO A 29 -5.63 -3.38 -3.62
C PRO A 29 -6.35 -3.83 -4.89
N THR A 30 -7.66 -4.02 -4.80
CA THR A 30 -8.52 -4.24 -5.98
C THR A 30 -8.69 -2.93 -6.78
N ARG A 31 -8.37 -1.80 -6.14
CA ARG A 31 -8.02 -0.50 -6.72
C ARG A 31 -6.81 0.00 -5.94
N SER A 32 -5.83 0.62 -6.59
CA SER A 32 -4.66 1.13 -5.86
C SER A 32 -5.09 2.08 -4.74
N ALA A 33 -4.53 1.89 -3.54
CA ALA A 33 -4.84 2.75 -2.40
C ALA A 33 -4.43 4.19 -2.71
N LYS A 34 -5.17 5.15 -2.14
CA LYS A 34 -4.72 6.54 -2.17
C LYS A 34 -3.46 6.68 -1.35
N LEU A 35 -2.59 7.61 -1.73
CA LEU A 35 -1.37 7.86 -0.99
C LEU A 35 -1.66 8.25 0.47
N SER A 36 -2.75 8.96 0.74
CA SER A 36 -3.20 9.31 2.09
C SER A 36 -3.55 8.10 2.97
N GLU A 37 -4.04 7.01 2.37
CA GLU A 37 -4.42 5.78 3.08
C GLU A 37 -3.21 4.87 3.28
N TRP A 38 -2.26 4.91 2.33
CA TRP A 38 -1.09 4.05 2.36
C TRP A 38 0.04 4.57 3.26
N LEU A 39 0.26 5.89 3.33
CA LEU A 39 1.34 6.47 4.14
C LEU A 39 1.24 6.15 5.64
N PRO A 40 0.05 6.17 6.29
CA PRO A 40 -0.10 5.72 7.68
C PRO A 40 0.25 4.24 7.86
N TYR A 41 -0.19 3.37 6.94
CA TYR A 41 0.14 1.95 6.97
C TYR A 41 1.65 1.72 6.85
N TRP A 42 2.33 2.43 5.95
CA TRP A 42 3.78 2.37 5.77
C TRP A 42 4.53 2.82 7.04
N LEU A 43 4.06 3.89 7.66
CA LEU A 43 4.67 4.43 8.87
C LEU A 43 4.56 3.44 10.05
N GLU A 44 3.37 2.87 10.26
CA GLU A 44 3.09 1.94 11.37
C GLU A 44 3.69 0.55 11.17
N ASN A 45 3.58 -0.04 9.98
CA ASN A 45 3.92 -1.45 9.77
C ASN A 45 5.36 -1.65 9.25
N ILE A 46 5.96 -0.64 8.63
CA ILE A 46 7.29 -0.77 8.00
C ILE A 46 8.33 0.06 8.74
N ILE A 47 8.04 1.33 9.06
CA ILE A 47 9.01 2.22 9.70
C ILE A 47 9.11 1.99 11.20
N LYS A 48 7.99 1.95 11.92
CA LYS A 48 7.95 1.76 13.38
C LYS A 48 8.73 0.54 13.90
N PRO A 49 8.66 -0.66 13.28
CA PRO A 49 9.43 -1.81 13.77
C PRO A 49 10.92 -1.78 13.37
N ARG A 50 11.32 -1.01 12.35
CA ARG A 50 12.67 -1.08 11.76
C ARG A 50 13.55 0.14 12.05
N ARG A 51 12.99 1.24 12.56
CA ARG A 51 13.69 2.52 12.72
C ARG A 51 13.49 3.14 14.10
N LYS A 52 14.41 4.02 14.48
CA LYS A 52 14.35 4.79 15.74
C LYS A 52 13.13 5.73 15.72
N ARG A 53 12.56 5.99 16.90
CA ARG A 53 11.40 6.89 17.11
C ARG A 53 11.59 8.29 16.52
N THR A 54 12.82 8.79 16.51
CA THR A 54 13.17 10.09 15.93
C THR A 54 13.02 10.13 14.42
N THR A 55 13.27 9.02 13.72
CA THR A 55 13.07 8.89 12.27
C THR A 55 11.59 8.79 11.94
N TYR A 56 10.82 8.06 12.74
CA TYR A 56 9.36 7.97 12.61
C TYR A 56 8.71 9.37 12.69
N ALA A 57 9.03 10.14 13.74
CA ALA A 57 8.44 11.46 13.95
C ALA A 57 8.76 12.46 12.81
N LYS A 58 9.97 12.37 12.25
CA LYS A 58 10.34 13.17 11.07
C LYS A 58 9.51 12.79 9.85
N TYR A 59 9.38 11.50 9.55
CA TYR A 59 8.57 11.04 8.42
C TYR A 59 7.08 11.37 8.60
N GLU A 60 6.54 11.20 9.78
CA GLU A 60 5.16 11.61 10.12
C GLU A 60 4.93 13.09 9.84
N THR A 61 5.87 13.94 10.27
CA THR A 61 5.80 15.39 10.07
C THR A 61 5.81 15.74 8.58
N HIS A 62 6.72 15.16 7.80
CA HIS A 62 6.76 15.39 6.35
C HIS A 62 5.52 14.87 5.63
N ILE A 63 4.98 13.74 6.07
CA ILE A 63 3.76 13.17 5.52
C ILE A 63 2.58 14.10 5.75
N ARG A 64 2.39 14.56 6.99
CA ARG A 64 1.26 15.43 7.35
C ARG A 64 1.33 16.80 6.69
N LEU A 65 2.53 17.39 6.59
CA LEU A 65 2.70 18.75 6.10
C LEU A 65 2.80 18.86 4.58
N TYR A 66 3.39 17.88 3.89
CA TYR A 66 3.70 18.00 2.47
C TYR A 66 3.06 16.91 1.63
N LEU A 67 3.22 15.63 2.00
CA LEU A 67 2.76 14.53 1.14
C LEU A 67 1.24 14.37 1.15
N ALA A 68 0.58 14.47 2.31
CA ALA A 68 -0.86 14.30 2.41
C ALA A 68 -1.64 15.47 1.77
N PRO A 69 -1.30 16.75 1.99
CA PRO A 69 -2.02 17.87 1.36
C PRO A 69 -1.80 17.96 -0.16
N MET A 70 -0.59 17.63 -0.65
CA MET A 70 -0.27 17.80 -2.07
C MET A 70 -0.58 16.55 -2.90
N LEU A 71 -0.34 15.36 -2.34
CA LEU A 71 -0.37 14.09 -3.08
C LEU A 71 -1.35 13.07 -2.50
N GLY A 72 -1.98 13.36 -1.35
CA GLY A 72 -2.86 12.43 -0.67
C GLY A 72 -4.10 12.03 -1.47
N SER A 73 -4.57 12.89 -2.38
CA SER A 73 -5.70 12.60 -3.28
C SER A 73 -5.33 11.66 -4.43
N LYS A 74 -4.03 11.57 -4.77
CA LYS A 74 -3.54 10.73 -5.86
C LYS A 74 -3.47 9.26 -5.45
N ARG A 75 -3.74 8.42 -6.43
CA ARG A 75 -3.60 6.97 -6.32
C ARG A 75 -2.14 6.58 -6.53
N LEU A 76 -1.69 5.55 -5.83
CA LEU A 76 -0.32 5.03 -5.97
C LEU A 76 0.01 4.61 -7.41
N GLU A 77 -0.97 4.07 -8.15
CA GLU A 77 -0.78 3.66 -9.55
C GLU A 77 -0.65 4.83 -10.54
N SER A 78 -1.15 6.01 -10.15
CA SER A 78 -1.14 7.22 -10.99
C SER A 78 -0.12 8.25 -10.53
N LEU A 79 0.67 7.94 -9.50
CA LEU A 79 1.69 8.84 -8.98
C LEU A 79 2.88 8.84 -9.95
N SER A 80 3.15 9.98 -10.56
CA SER A 80 4.26 10.15 -11.50
C SER A 80 5.34 11.06 -10.93
N VAL A 81 6.55 11.01 -11.50
CA VAL A 81 7.66 11.90 -11.10
C VAL A 81 7.27 13.38 -11.28
N ALA A 82 6.42 13.70 -12.26
CA ALA A 82 5.93 15.07 -12.47
C ALA A 82 5.09 15.61 -11.30
N ASP A 83 4.56 14.72 -10.45
CA ASP A 83 3.78 15.09 -9.27
C ASP A 83 4.66 15.44 -8.07
N VAL A 84 5.93 15.03 -8.10
CA VAL A 84 6.93 15.30 -7.08
C VAL A 84 7.90 16.34 -7.62
N ARG A 85 7.51 17.61 -7.57
CA ARG A 85 8.32 18.74 -8.04
C ARG A 85 8.45 19.83 -6.98
#